data_AF-A0A383D1M7-F1
#
_entry.id   AF-A0A383D1M7-F1
#
_cell.length_a   1.000
_cell.length_b   1.000
_cell.length_c   1.000
_cell.angle_alpha   90.00
_cell.angle_beta   90.00
_cell.angle_gamma   90.00
#
_symmetry.space_group_name_H-M   'P 1'
#
loop_
_entity.id
_entity.type
_entity.pdbx_description
1 polymer ?
#
loop_
_entity_poly.entity_id
_entity_poly.type
_entity_poly.pdbx_seq_one_letter_code
_entity_poly.pdbx_strand_id
1 'polypeptide(L)'
;SYTKSIKFLLEYIAAHGGLPSNFVFTCSKGGKYDNLIPQTLVKSAKVFFNMDEANALGLEIDHTDDLAISGSDDFALVIHGSQPAGSAASKALSANKKKGFTGYTAKVTV
;
A
#
# COMPACT_ATOMS: atom_id res chain seq x y z
N SER A 1 1.68 10.05 -2.95
CA SER A 1 0.28 10.16 -2.49
C SER A 1 -0.48 8.89 -2.79
N TYR A 2 -1.27 8.38 -1.86
CA TYR A 2 -2.12 7.19 -2.07
C TYR A 2 -3.50 7.59 -2.59
N THR A 3 -4.06 6.84 -3.54
CA THR A 3 -5.42 7.11 -4.06
C THR A 3 -6.22 5.85 -4.36
N LYS A 4 -7.52 5.88 -4.03
CA LYS A 4 -8.54 4.92 -4.49
C LYS A 4 -9.46 5.51 -5.57
N SER A 5 -9.26 6.78 -5.90
CA SER A 5 -9.98 7.51 -6.94
C SER A 5 -9.40 7.17 -8.32
N ILE A 6 -9.30 5.87 -8.63
CA ILE A 6 -8.58 5.34 -9.80
C ILE A 6 -9.16 5.89 -11.10
N LYS A 7 -10.50 6.02 -11.18
CA LYS A 7 -11.18 6.61 -12.32
C LYS A 7 -10.69 8.03 -12.63
N PHE A 8 -10.60 8.89 -11.61
CA PHE A 8 -10.15 10.28 -11.80
C PHE A 8 -8.66 10.37 -12.15
N LEU A 9 -7.83 9.49 -11.57
CA LEU A 9 -6.43 9.39 -11.95
C LEU A 9 -6.26 9.02 -13.42
N LEU A 10 -7.03 8.02 -13.89
CA LEU A 10 -6.99 7.58 -15.28
C LEU A 10 -7.49 8.68 -16.24
N GLU A 11 -8.60 9.35 -15.89
CA GLU A 11 -9.12 10.50 -16.66
C GLU A 11 -8.07 11.61 -16.78
N TYR A 12 -7.37 11.94 -15.69
CA TYR A 12 -6.29 12.93 -15.70
C TYR A 12 -5.13 12.50 -16.61
N ILE A 13 -4.63 11.28 -16.44
CA ILE A 13 -3.52 10.75 -17.26
C ILE A 13 -3.89 10.74 -18.74
N ALA A 14 -5.12 10.34 -19.09
CA ALA A 14 -5.62 10.33 -20.46
C ALA A 14 -5.70 11.75 -21.05
N ALA A 15 -6.12 12.74 -20.27
CA ALA A 15 -6.24 14.13 -20.71
C ALA A 15 -4.89 14.86 -20.84
N HIS A 16 -3.90 14.47 -20.03
CA HIS A 16 -2.62 15.20 -19.90
C HIS A 16 -1.40 14.42 -20.41
N GLY A 17 -1.55 13.17 -20.82
CA GLY A 17 -0.46 12.32 -21.33
C GLY A 17 0.47 11.75 -20.25
N GLY A 18 0.17 11.97 -18.97
CA GLY A 18 0.99 11.50 -17.85
C GLY A 18 0.78 12.32 -16.57
N LEU A 19 1.47 11.91 -15.51
CA LEU A 19 1.56 12.68 -14.27
C LEU A 19 2.66 13.75 -14.36
N PRO A 20 2.53 14.88 -13.65
CA PRO A 20 3.64 15.83 -13.47
C PRO A 20 4.85 15.14 -12.85
N SER A 21 6.06 15.49 -13.30
CA SER A 21 7.32 14.86 -12.84
C SER A 21 7.62 15.06 -11.36
N ASN A 22 7.03 16.08 -10.74
CA ASN A 22 7.16 16.37 -9.32
C ASN A 22 6.07 15.72 -8.45
N PHE A 23 5.25 14.82 -9.02
CA PHE A 23 4.15 14.19 -8.30
C PHE A 23 4.20 12.66 -8.43
N VAL A 24 4.20 11.99 -7.28
CA VAL A 24 4.21 10.52 -7.21
C VAL A 24 2.89 10.04 -6.64
N PHE A 25 2.18 9.20 -7.40
CA PHE A 25 0.98 8.51 -6.94
C PHE A 25 1.26 7.03 -6.67
N THR A 26 0.48 6.47 -5.76
CA THR A 26 0.37 5.04 -5.49
C THR A 26 -1.10 4.66 -5.50
N CYS A 27 -1.51 3.78 -6.41
CA CYS A 27 -2.87 3.24 -6.42
C CYS A 27 -3.08 2.33 -5.21
N SER A 28 -4.05 2.63 -4.36
CA SER A 28 -4.36 1.79 -3.19
C SER A 28 -5.38 0.72 -3.57
N LYS A 29 -4.96 -0.55 -3.54
CA LYS A 29 -5.84 -1.71 -3.78
C LYS A 29 -6.84 -1.89 -2.63
N GLY A 30 -7.94 -2.59 -2.91
CA GLY A 30 -9.08 -2.78 -2.01
C GLY A 30 -10.15 -1.71 -2.19
N GLY A 31 -10.37 -1.23 -3.42
CA GLY A 31 -11.41 -0.29 -3.80
C GLY A 31 -12.33 -0.84 -4.89
N LYS A 32 -13.37 -0.06 -5.23
CA LYS A 32 -14.35 -0.42 -6.27
C LYS A 32 -13.72 -0.54 -7.68
N TYR A 33 -12.66 0.22 -7.94
CA TYR A 33 -12.08 0.39 -9.27
C TYR A 33 -10.69 -0.26 -9.39
N ASP A 34 -10.39 -1.28 -8.60
CA ASP A 34 -9.11 -2.00 -8.64
C ASP A 34 -8.82 -2.57 -10.04
N ASN A 35 -9.86 -2.97 -10.76
CA ASN A 35 -9.76 -3.48 -12.13
C ASN A 35 -9.21 -2.44 -13.13
N LEU A 36 -9.22 -1.15 -12.78
CA LEU A 36 -8.68 -0.06 -13.61
C LEU A 36 -7.21 0.26 -13.30
N ILE A 37 -6.65 -0.24 -12.19
CA ILE A 37 -5.28 0.06 -11.78
C ILE A 37 -4.24 -0.28 -12.88
N PRO A 38 -4.30 -1.43 -13.58
CA PRO A 38 -3.33 -1.74 -14.63
C PRO A 38 -3.30 -0.71 -15.77
N GLN A 39 -4.38 0.04 -15.98
CA GLN A 39 -4.50 1.03 -17.06
C GLN A 39 -3.82 2.37 -16.71
N THR A 40 -3.54 2.62 -15.43
CA THR A 40 -2.93 3.90 -15.00
C THR A 40 -1.42 3.93 -15.26
N LEU A 41 -0.78 2.76 -15.38
CA LEU A 41 0.69 2.61 -15.39
C LEU A 41 1.37 3.22 -14.15
N VAL A 42 0.61 3.39 -13.07
CA VAL A 42 1.09 3.87 -11.76
C VAL A 42 1.17 2.68 -10.82
N LYS A 43 2.26 2.60 -10.04
CA LYS A 43 2.44 1.57 -9.02
C LYS A 43 1.28 1.48 -8.05
N SER A 44 1.10 0.33 -7.43
CA SER A 44 0.05 0.09 -6.47
C SER A 44 0.52 -0.54 -5.17
N ALA A 45 -0.22 -0.28 -4.10
CA ALA A 45 0.00 -0.88 -2.79
C ALA A 45 -1.23 -1.68 -2.36
N LYS A 46 -1.01 -2.87 -1.78
CA LYS A 46 -2.05 -3.66 -1.10
C LYS A 46 -1.70 -3.84 0.37
N VAL A 47 -2.69 -3.67 1.25
CA VAL A 47 -2.54 -3.96 2.68
C VAL A 47 -2.82 -5.45 2.92
N PHE A 48 -1.86 -6.13 3.55
CA PHE A 48 -1.91 -7.54 3.92
C PHE A 48 -2.10 -7.70 5.43
N PHE A 49 -2.74 -8.80 5.82
CA PHE A 49 -3.01 -9.11 7.23
C PHE A 49 -1.79 -9.69 7.95
N ASN A 50 -0.81 -10.21 7.23
CA ASN A 50 0.46 -10.69 7.75
C ASN A 50 1.54 -10.60 6.67
N MET A 51 2.81 -10.75 7.07
CA MET A 51 3.96 -10.73 6.16
C MET A 51 4.02 -11.97 5.25
N ASP A 52 3.55 -13.12 5.73
CA ASP A 52 3.68 -14.40 5.02
C ASP A 52 2.96 -14.37 3.65
N GLU A 53 1.77 -13.78 3.58
CA GLU A 53 1.00 -13.63 2.33
C GLU A 53 1.69 -12.67 1.33
N ALA A 54 2.24 -11.56 1.81
CA ALA A 54 2.98 -10.62 0.95
C ALA A 54 4.25 -11.26 0.37
N ASN A 55 5.01 -11.96 1.22
CA ASN A 55 6.22 -12.68 0.83
C ASN A 55 5.92 -13.81 -0.17
N ALA A 56 4.81 -14.54 0.01
CA ALA A 56 4.39 -15.60 -0.92
C ALA A 56 4.06 -15.06 -2.33
N LEU A 57 3.66 -13.79 -2.43
CA LEU A 57 3.42 -13.10 -3.70
C LEU A 57 4.67 -12.39 -4.25
N GLY A 58 5.80 -12.48 -3.54
CA GLY A 58 7.05 -11.83 -3.95
C GLY A 58 6.99 -10.29 -3.90
N LEU A 59 6.06 -9.72 -3.14
CA LEU A 59 5.93 -8.26 -3.01
C LEU A 59 6.87 -7.75 -1.92
N GLU A 60 7.65 -6.72 -2.26
CA GLU A 60 8.44 -5.99 -1.26
C GLU A 60 7.49 -5.28 -0.28
N ILE A 61 7.80 -5.34 1.01
CA ILE A 61 6.99 -4.71 2.05
C ILE A 61 7.59 -3.34 2.36
N ASP A 62 6.81 -2.27 2.17
CA ASP A 62 7.28 -0.91 2.47
C ASP A 62 7.31 -0.68 3.98
N HIS A 63 8.50 -0.41 4.51
CA HIS A 63 8.75 -0.18 5.93
C HIS A 63 9.14 1.28 6.23
N THR A 64 9.62 2.00 5.22
CA THR A 64 10.28 3.32 5.34
C THR A 64 9.58 4.40 4.52
N ASP A 65 8.50 4.07 3.82
CA ASP A 65 7.80 4.89 2.82
C ASP A 65 8.62 5.14 1.55
N ASP A 66 9.81 4.53 1.41
CA ASP A 66 10.68 4.70 0.24
C ASP A 66 10.02 4.18 -1.03
N LEU A 67 9.30 3.05 -0.96
CA LEU A 67 8.60 2.49 -2.12
C LEU A 67 7.45 3.41 -2.56
N ALA A 68 6.75 4.00 -1.60
CA ALA A 68 5.73 5.01 -1.87
C ALA A 68 6.32 6.28 -2.52
N ILE A 69 7.45 6.77 -2.02
CA ILE A 69 8.08 8.04 -2.45
C ILE A 69 8.79 7.90 -3.79
N SER A 70 9.66 6.90 -3.96
CA SER A 70 10.58 6.80 -5.09
C SER A 70 10.52 5.44 -5.81
N GLY A 71 9.88 4.43 -5.21
CA GLY A 71 9.69 3.13 -5.85
C GLY A 71 8.87 3.21 -7.14
N SER A 72 9.04 2.22 -8.00
CA SER A 72 8.33 2.08 -9.28
C SER A 72 7.46 0.83 -9.37
N ASP A 73 7.73 -0.17 -8.53
CA ASP A 73 7.03 -1.45 -8.51
C ASP A 73 5.82 -1.46 -7.57
N ASP A 74 4.92 -2.40 -7.83
CA ASP A 74 3.85 -2.76 -6.90
C ASP A 74 4.46 -3.30 -5.58
N PHE A 75 3.88 -2.87 -4.46
CA PHE A 75 4.41 -3.25 -3.14
C PHE A 75 3.31 -3.61 -2.14
N ALA A 76 3.74 -4.20 -1.03
CA ALA A 76 2.90 -4.60 0.08
C ALA A 76 3.02 -3.61 1.24
N LEU A 77 1.91 -3.43 1.94
CA LEU A 77 1.88 -2.85 3.28
C LEU A 77 1.38 -3.93 4.23
N VAL A 78 1.90 -4.00 5.45
CA VAL A 78 1.39 -4.93 6.47
C VAL A 78 0.57 -4.16 7.49
N ILE A 79 -0.61 -4.70 7.81
CA ILE A 79 -1.51 -4.08 8.76
C ILE A 79 -0.84 -3.91 10.13
N HIS A 80 -0.86 -2.67 10.60
CA HIS A 80 -0.40 -2.26 11.92
C HIS A 80 -1.35 -1.19 12.49
N GLY A 81 -1.11 -0.74 13.72
CA GLY A 81 -1.95 0.26 14.38
C GLY A 81 -3.29 -0.27 14.90
N SER A 82 -4.19 0.62 15.32
CA SER A 82 -5.53 0.24 15.81
C SER A 82 -6.48 -0.04 14.66
N GLN A 83 -7.38 -1.02 14.84
CA GLN A 83 -8.39 -1.41 13.84
C GLN A 83 -9.76 -1.56 14.49
N PRO A 84 -10.86 -1.48 13.72
CA PRO A 84 -12.21 -1.61 14.26
C PRO A 84 -12.38 -2.90 15.07
N ALA A 85 -12.92 -2.79 16.28
CA ALA A 85 -13.07 -3.92 17.19
C ALA A 85 -13.92 -5.05 16.55
N GLY A 86 -13.48 -6.30 16.72
CA GLY A 86 -14.17 -7.48 16.19
C GLY A 86 -13.95 -7.77 14.70
N SER A 87 -13.38 -6.82 13.95
CA SER A 87 -13.06 -7.00 12.52
C SER A 87 -11.99 -8.08 12.30
N ALA A 88 -11.95 -8.65 11.09
CA ALA A 88 -10.88 -9.54 10.67
C ALA A 88 -9.49 -8.89 10.81
N ALA A 89 -9.39 -7.59 10.51
CA ALA A 89 -8.21 -6.77 10.71
C ALA A 89 -7.74 -6.73 12.19
N SER A 90 -8.67 -6.55 13.14
CA SER A 90 -8.33 -6.56 14.58
C SER A 90 -7.84 -7.93 15.07
N LYS A 91 -8.40 -9.02 14.52
CA LYS A 91 -7.95 -10.40 14.79
C LYS A 91 -6.56 -10.65 14.19
N ALA A 92 -6.31 -10.20 12.96
CA ALA A 92 -5.01 -10.29 12.32
C ALA A 92 -3.93 -9.54 13.10
N LEU A 93 -4.21 -8.32 13.56
CA LEU A 93 -3.32 -7.57 14.45
C LEU A 93 -2.98 -8.33 15.73
N SER A 94 -3.98 -8.94 16.36
CA SER A 94 -3.77 -9.73 17.57
C SER A 94 -2.87 -10.93 17.31
N ALA A 95 -3.01 -11.58 16.15
CA ALA A 95 -2.13 -12.67 15.71
C ALA A 95 -0.71 -12.17 15.42
N ASN A 96 -0.55 -11.05 14.74
CA ASN A 96 0.76 -10.46 14.44
C ASN A 96 1.52 -10.06 15.71
N LYS A 97 0.82 -9.47 16.70
CA LYS A 97 1.41 -9.15 18.00
C LYS A 97 1.95 -10.38 18.72
N LYS A 98 1.25 -11.52 18.65
CA LYS A 98 1.73 -12.80 19.20
C LYS A 98 2.97 -13.33 18.46
N LYS A 99 3.12 -13.00 17.17
CA LYS A 99 4.33 -13.27 16.37
C LYS A 99 5.45 -12.22 16.60
N GLY A 100 5.26 -11.23 17.48
CA GLY A 100 6.24 -10.18 17.76
C GLY A 100 6.18 -8.97 16.83
N PHE A 101 5.24 -8.90 15.90
CA PHE A 101 5.08 -7.75 15.00
C PHE A 101 4.03 -6.77 15.53
N THR A 102 4.44 -5.52 15.79
CA THR A 102 3.58 -4.43 16.26
C THR A 102 3.54 -3.23 15.31
N GLY A 103 4.29 -3.28 14.21
CA GLY A 103 4.55 -2.16 13.31
C GLY A 103 6.03 -1.77 13.28
N TYR A 104 6.35 -0.69 12.58
CA TYR A 104 7.71 -0.20 12.43
C TYR A 104 7.95 0.96 13.41
N THR A 105 8.89 0.80 14.33
CA THR A 105 9.36 1.91 15.18
C THR A 105 10.58 2.52 14.51
N ALA A 106 10.64 3.85 14.41
CA ALA A 106 11.87 4.52 14.02
C ALA A 106 12.98 4.09 15.00
N LYS A 107 14.07 3.49 14.51
CA LYS A 107 15.26 3.38 15.32
C LYS A 107 15.73 4.79 15.60
N VAL A 108 15.60 5.25 16.85
CA VAL A 108 16.30 6.45 17.30
C VAL A 108 17.77 6.06 17.33
N THR A 109 18.47 6.35 16.24
CA THR A 109 19.93 6.36 16.25
C THR A 109 20.33 7.63 17.00
N VAL A 110 20.77 7.47 18.24
CA VAL A 110 21.44 8.55 19.01
C VAL A 110 22.86 8.69 18.50
#